data_AF-A0A821P952-F1
#
_entry.id   AF-A0A821P952-F1
#
_cell.length_a   1.000
_cell.length_b   1.000
_cell.length_c   1.000
_cell.angle_alpha   90.00
_cell.angle_beta   90.00
_cell.angle_gamma   90.00
#
_symmetry.space_group_name_H-M   'P 1'
#
loop_
_entity.id
_entity.type
_entity.pdbx_description
1 polymer ?
#
loop_
_entity_poly.entity_id
_entity_poly.type
_entity_poly.pdbx_seq_one_letter_code
_entity_poly.pdbx_strand_id
1 'polypeptide(L)'
;MSLSKVPVHKCLEKLQWLLGVWRSESAIIQLEGKSFSYLTELKCEHVGQPNFILHTNAFNVQPLPNDTLSSWIDTTELKPFHREMGFLRVHPKDEAATNISYLNVQNVG
;
A
#
# COMPACT_ATOMS: atom_id res chain seq x y z
N MET A 1 -6.75 -21.61 17.53
CA MET A 1 -6.26 -20.63 18.51
C MET A 1 -6.57 -19.25 17.98
N SER A 2 -7.39 -18.47 18.66
CA SER A 2 -7.62 -17.06 18.32
C SER A 2 -6.33 -16.31 18.62
N LEU A 3 -5.64 -15.81 17.58
CA LEU A 3 -4.52 -14.87 17.76
C LEU A 3 -5.09 -13.67 18.51
N SER A 4 -4.78 -13.53 19.80
CA SER A 4 -5.12 -12.33 20.56
C SER A 4 -4.55 -11.14 19.80
N LYS A 5 -5.42 -10.28 19.24
CA LYS A 5 -5.00 -9.12 18.48
C LYS A 5 -4.09 -8.27 19.36
N VAL A 6 -2.84 -8.13 18.95
CA VAL A 6 -1.88 -7.25 19.64
C VAL A 6 -2.49 -5.85 19.68
N PRO A 7 -2.52 -5.15 20.83
CA PRO A 7 -3.09 -3.81 20.92
C PRO A 7 -2.36 -2.82 19.98
N VAL A 8 -3.10 -1.86 19.43
CA VAL A 8 -2.52 -0.74 18.69
C VAL A 8 -1.76 0.15 19.67
N HIS A 9 -0.54 0.57 19.30
CA HIS A 9 0.24 1.48 20.15
C HIS A 9 -0.44 2.86 20.21
N LYS A 10 -0.43 3.53 21.38
CA LYS A 10 -1.08 4.85 21.59
C LYS A 10 -0.76 5.88 20.50
N CYS A 11 0.50 5.96 20.10
CA CYS A 11 0.96 6.88 19.03
C CYS A 11 0.33 6.63 17.65
N LEU A 12 -0.24 5.44 17.42
CA LEU A 12 -0.88 5.08 16.16
C LEU A 12 -2.40 5.26 16.19
N GLU A 13 -3.02 5.54 17.34
CA GLU A 13 -4.49 5.60 17.48
C GLU A 13 -5.14 6.59 16.51
N LYS A 14 -4.52 7.75 16.28
CA LYS A 14 -5.00 8.78 15.33
C LYS A 14 -4.89 8.35 13.87
N LEU A 15 -4.01 7.40 13.59
CA LEU A 15 -3.74 6.87 12.26
C LEU A 15 -4.25 5.43 12.08
N GLN A 16 -4.99 4.90 13.05
CA GLN A 16 -5.49 3.52 13.02
C GLN A 16 -6.40 3.26 11.82
N TRP A 17 -7.00 4.33 11.28
CA TRP A 17 -7.81 4.25 10.06
C TRP A 17 -7.01 3.74 8.88
N LEU A 18 -5.67 3.85 8.86
CA LEU A 18 -4.83 3.29 7.79
C LEU A 18 -4.81 1.76 7.78
N LEU A 19 -5.11 1.09 8.90
CA LEU A 19 -5.01 -0.36 9.02
C LEU A 19 -5.97 -1.07 8.06
N GLY A 20 -5.47 -2.12 7.40
CA GLY A 20 -6.24 -2.92 6.45
C GLY A 20 -5.62 -2.97 5.07
N VAL A 21 -6.47 -3.26 4.08
CA VAL A 21 -6.09 -3.35 2.67
C VAL A 21 -6.84 -2.28 1.90
N TRP A 22 -6.10 -1.46 1.17
CA TRP A 22 -6.59 -0.38 0.31
C TRP A 22 -6.28 -0.74 -1.13
N ARG A 23 -7.23 -0.52 -2.02
CA ARG A 23 -7.01 -0.63 -3.46
C ARG A 23 -7.37 0.69 -4.12
N SER A 24 -6.51 1.15 -5.01
CA SER A 24 -6.79 2.31 -5.83
C SER A 24 -7.67 1.92 -7.03
N GLU A 25 -8.28 2.93 -7.63
CA GLU A 25 -8.70 2.86 -9.03
C GLU A 25 -7.46 2.80 -9.95
N SER A 26 -7.68 2.60 -11.25
CA SER A 26 -6.58 2.67 -12.22
C SER A 26 -6.11 4.12 -12.41
N ALA A 27 -4.81 4.28 -12.51
CA ALA A 27 -4.12 5.53 -12.83
C ALA A 27 -3.27 5.35 -14.09
N ILE A 28 -3.00 6.45 -14.80
CA ILE A 28 -2.13 6.47 -15.98
C ILE A 28 -0.91 7.34 -15.66
N ILE A 29 0.29 6.80 -15.87
CA ILE A 29 1.55 7.54 -15.81
C ILE A 29 2.22 7.60 -17.18
N GLN A 30 3.00 8.66 -17.38
CA GLN A 30 3.84 8.85 -18.57
C GLN A 30 5.31 8.78 -18.14
N LEU A 31 6.08 7.90 -18.75
CA LEU A 31 7.52 7.77 -18.50
C LEU A 31 8.23 7.56 -19.84
N GLU A 32 9.24 8.39 -20.14
CA GLU A 32 10.06 8.26 -21.36
C GLU A 32 9.24 8.15 -22.67
N GLY A 33 8.13 8.90 -22.75
CA GLY A 33 7.24 8.89 -23.92
C GLY A 33 6.33 7.66 -24.04
N LYS A 34 6.24 6.82 -23.00
CA LYS A 34 5.32 5.67 -22.93
C LYS A 34 4.26 5.89 -21.84
N SER A 35 3.03 5.53 -22.16
CA SER A 35 1.90 5.48 -21.22
C SER A 35 1.84 4.13 -20.52
N PHE A 36 1.67 4.13 -19.20
CA PHE A 36 1.40 2.92 -18.43
C PHE A 36 0.16 3.13 -17.56
N SER A 37 -0.77 2.19 -17.65
CA SER A 37 -1.92 2.12 -16.75
C SER A 37 -1.61 1.13 -15.63
N TYR A 38 -1.89 1.52 -14.39
CA TYR A 38 -1.67 0.66 -13.24
C TYR A 38 -2.71 0.92 -12.15
N LEU A 39 -2.89 -0.06 -11.28
CA LEU A 39 -3.59 0.11 -10.00
C LEU A 39 -2.66 -0.33 -8.87
N THR A 40 -2.96 0.11 -7.66
CA THR A 40 -2.14 -0.16 -6.49
C THR A 40 -2.97 -0.80 -5.38
N GLU A 41 -2.41 -1.80 -4.72
CA GLU A 41 -2.87 -2.34 -3.46
C GLU A 41 -1.88 -1.95 -2.34
N LEU A 42 -2.38 -1.34 -1.27
CA LEU A 42 -1.63 -1.03 -0.06
C LEU A 42 -2.18 -1.87 1.09
N LYS A 43 -1.33 -2.70 1.69
CA LYS A 43 -1.62 -3.38 2.95
C LYS A 43 -0.88 -2.68 4.08
N CYS A 44 -1.62 -2.28 5.11
CA CYS A 44 -1.09 -1.62 6.30
C CYS A 44 -1.40 -2.47 7.54
N GLU A 45 -0.34 -2.86 8.24
CA GLU A 45 -0.39 -3.74 9.42
C GLU A 45 0.41 -3.13 10.59
N HIS A 46 0.28 -3.70 11.77
CA HIS A 46 1.08 -3.33 12.94
C HIS A 46 1.38 -4.55 13.80
N VAL A 47 2.43 -4.43 14.63
CA VAL A 47 2.83 -5.44 15.61
C VAL A 47 2.84 -4.90 17.04
N GLY A 48 2.07 -3.84 17.29
CA GLY A 48 1.96 -3.17 18.60
C GLY A 48 3.10 -2.19 18.92
N GLN A 49 3.98 -1.94 17.95
CA GLN A 49 5.03 -0.93 18.02
C GLN A 49 4.54 0.41 17.46
N PRO A 50 5.24 1.54 17.71
CA PRO A 50 4.91 2.85 17.15
C PRO A 50 5.25 2.98 15.65
N ASN A 51 5.01 1.93 14.87
CA ASN A 51 5.19 1.90 13.43
C ASN A 51 4.11 1.03 12.75
N PHE A 52 3.71 1.45 11.55
CA PHE A 52 2.97 0.61 10.62
C PHE A 52 3.95 -0.11 9.70
N ILE A 53 3.59 -1.33 9.32
CA ILE A 53 4.22 -2.09 8.25
C ILE A 53 3.39 -1.83 6.99
N LEU A 54 4.04 -1.32 5.95
CA LEU A 54 3.41 -1.00 4.68
C LEU A 54 3.91 -1.95 3.61
N HIS A 55 2.97 -2.53 2.86
CA HIS A 55 3.25 -3.32 1.66
C HIS A 55 2.46 -2.72 0.52
N THR A 56 3.14 -2.27 -0.52
CA THR A 56 2.52 -1.69 -1.70
C THR A 56 2.82 -2.56 -2.90
N ASN A 57 1.78 -2.96 -3.63
CA ASN A 57 1.91 -3.66 -4.91
C ASN A 57 1.20 -2.84 -5.99
N ALA A 58 1.93 -2.46 -7.02
CA ALA A 58 1.36 -1.93 -8.25
C ALA A 58 1.22 -3.07 -9.28
N PHE A 59 0.13 -3.03 -10.03
CA PHE A 59 -0.20 -4.01 -11.07
C PHE A 59 -0.47 -3.30 -12.38
N ASN A 60 0.00 -3.86 -13.49
CA ASN A 60 -0.26 -3.32 -14.81
C ASN A 60 -1.71 -3.62 -15.21
N VAL A 61 -2.37 -2.58 -15.72
CA VAL A 61 -3.76 -2.55 -16.14
C VAL A 61 -3.71 -2.45 -17.67
N GLN A 62 -3.42 -3.55 -18.36
CA GLN A 62 -3.44 -3.51 -19.83
C GLN A 62 -4.89 -3.46 -20.34
N PRO A 63 -5.17 -2.72 -21.43
CA PRO A 63 -6.40 -2.95 -22.17
C PRO A 63 -6.41 -4.40 -22.67
N LEU A 64 -7.47 -5.16 -22.41
CA LEU A 64 -7.67 -6.44 -23.09
C LEU A 64 -7.70 -6.19 -24.61
N PRO A 65 -7.31 -7.15 -25.47
CA PRO A 65 -7.27 -7.01 -26.93
C PRO A 65 -8.60 -6.60 -27.62
N ASN A 66 -9.66 -6.36 -26.85
CA ASN A 66 -11.05 -6.25 -27.29
C ASN A 66 -11.69 -4.92 -26.84
N ASP A 67 -10.91 -3.99 -26.27
CA ASP A 67 -11.39 -2.68 -25.77
C ASP A 67 -12.45 -2.75 -24.64
N THR A 68 -12.74 -3.96 -24.14
CA THR A 68 -13.45 -4.12 -22.88
C THR A 68 -12.46 -3.96 -21.74
N LEU A 69 -12.67 -2.90 -20.94
CA LEU A 69 -12.06 -2.78 -19.62
C LEU A 69 -12.33 -4.11 -18.89
N SER A 70 -11.30 -4.91 -18.63
CA SER A 70 -11.44 -6.09 -17.78
C SER A 70 -12.05 -5.59 -16.48
N SER A 71 -13.24 -6.10 -16.15
CA SER A 71 -13.80 -5.93 -14.81
C SER A 71 -12.74 -6.43 -13.83
N TRP A 72 -12.06 -5.51 -13.15
CA TRP A 72 -10.90 -5.71 -12.26
C TRP A 72 -11.22 -6.51 -10.99
N ILE A 73 -12.34 -7.23 -11.00
CA ILE A 73 -12.85 -8.04 -9.91
C ILE A 73 -12.04 -9.34 -9.78
N ASP A 74 -11.47 -9.85 -10.88
CA ASP A 74 -10.63 -11.04 -10.85
C ASP A 74 -9.14 -10.71 -10.72
N THR A 75 -8.64 -10.76 -9.48
CA THR A 75 -7.23 -10.50 -9.14
C THR A 75 -6.25 -11.51 -9.72
N THR A 76 -6.73 -12.61 -10.31
CA THR A 76 -5.86 -13.65 -10.88
C THR A 76 -5.19 -13.23 -12.19
N GLU A 77 -5.67 -12.17 -12.84
CA GLU A 77 -5.13 -11.65 -14.11
C GLU A 77 -4.19 -10.43 -13.93
N LEU A 78 -4.04 -9.92 -12.71
CA LEU A 78 -3.21 -8.73 -12.46
C LEU A 78 -1.72 -9.04 -12.62
N LYS A 79 -1.11 -8.50 -13.68
CA LYS A 79 0.33 -8.63 -13.92
C LYS A 79 1.11 -7.72 -12.96
N PRO A 80 2.02 -8.24 -12.12
CA PRO A 80 2.84 -7.41 -11.24
C PRO A 80 3.64 -6.35 -12.00
N PHE A 81 3.69 -5.13 -11.47
CA PHE A 81 4.40 -3.99 -12.07
C PHE A 81 5.53 -3.47 -11.18
N HIS A 82 5.21 -2.89 -10.02
CA HIS A 82 6.18 -2.35 -9.06
C HIS A 82 5.78 -2.76 -7.64
N ARG A 83 6.75 -2.83 -6.72
CA ARG A 83 6.51 -3.20 -5.33
C ARG A 83 7.35 -2.38 -4.39
N GLU A 84 6.73 -1.99 -3.29
CA GLU A 84 7.35 -1.29 -2.19
C GLU A 84 7.02 -1.98 -0.87
N MET A 85 7.94 -1.93 0.07
CA MET A 85 7.71 -2.40 1.43
C MET A 85 8.47 -1.52 2.39
N GLY A 86 7.88 -1.24 3.54
CA GLY A 86 8.48 -0.29 4.44
C GLY A 86 7.82 -0.18 5.79
N PHE A 87 8.29 0.81 6.54
CA PHE A 87 7.75 1.19 7.83
C PHE A 87 7.39 2.67 7.85
N LEU A 88 6.20 2.98 8.34
CA LEU A 88 5.81 4.33 8.71
C LEU A 88 5.85 4.45 10.23
N ARG A 89 6.86 5.13 10.76
CA ARG A 89 7.06 5.33 12.20
C ARG A 89 6.46 6.66 12.64
N VAL A 90 5.65 6.63 13.70
CA VAL A 90 5.26 7.83 14.44
C VAL A 90 6.22 7.96 15.63
N HIS A 91 6.80 9.14 15.84
CA HIS A 91 7.74 9.32 16.95
C HIS A 91 7.02 9.25 18.30
N PRO A 92 7.44 8.40 19.26
CA PRO A 92 6.66 8.16 20.48
C PRO A 92 6.40 9.37 21.39
N LYS A 93 7.20 10.43 21.25
CA LYS A 93 7.05 11.69 22.00
C LYS A 93 6.12 12.68 21.30
N ASP A 94 5.64 12.34 20.12
CA ASP A 94 4.77 13.17 19.32
C ASP A 94 3.34 12.63 19.35
N GLU A 95 2.60 13.04 20.37
CA GLU A 95 1.18 12.68 20.54
C GLU A 95 0.28 13.30 19.45
N ALA A 96 0.78 14.26 18.68
CA ALA A 96 0.05 14.87 17.57
C ALA A 96 0.19 14.10 16.25
N ALA A 97 1.11 13.13 16.17
CA ALA A 97 1.44 12.39 14.95
C ALA A 97 1.82 13.30 13.75
N THR A 98 2.54 14.36 14.05
CA THR A 98 3.03 15.39 13.11
C THR A 98 4.46 15.13 12.61
N ASN A 99 5.20 14.31 13.34
CA ASN A 99 6.57 13.92 13.09
C ASN A 99 6.59 12.42 12.80
N ILE A 100 6.72 12.11 11.52
CA ILE A 100 6.71 10.77 10.98
C ILE A 100 8.01 10.50 10.22
N SER A 101 8.46 9.25 10.25
CA SER A 101 9.57 8.79 9.42
C SER A 101 9.10 7.63 8.56
N TYR A 102 9.35 7.71 7.25
CA TYR A 102 9.03 6.67 6.30
C TYR A 102 10.33 6.02 5.80
N LEU A 103 10.46 4.73 6.08
CA LEU A 103 11.52 3.89 5.52
C LEU A 103 10.88 3.00 4.46
N ASN A 104 11.47 2.94 3.27
CA ASN A 104 10.93 2.18 2.15
C ASN A 104 12.05 1.49 1.38
N VAL A 105 11.77 0.27 0.92
CA VAL A 105 12.57 -0.45 -0.06
C VAL A 105 11.71 -0.76 -1.28
N GLN A 106 12.30 -0.62 -2.46
CA GLN A 106 11.60 -0.85 -3.73
C GLN A 106 12.22 -2.02 -4.48
N ASN A 107 11.42 -2.72 -5.29
CA ASN A 107 11.91 -3.85 -6.08
C ASN A 107 12.84 -3.46 -7.26
N VAL A 108 13.08 -2.17 -7.47
CA VAL A 108 13.89 -1.62 -8.57
C VAL A 108 15.31 -1.22 -8.14
N GLY A 109 15.67 -1.45 -6.87
CA GLY A 109 16.96 -1.04 -6.29
C GLY A 109 16.94 0.40 -5.78
#